data_AF-A0AAV1TXI3-F1
#
_entry.id   AF-A0AAV1TXI3-F1
#
_cell.length_a   1.000
_cell.length_b   1.000
_cell.length_c   1.000
_cell.angle_alpha   90.00
_cell.angle_beta   90.00
_cell.angle_gamma   90.00
#
_symmetry.space_group_name_H-M   'P 1'
#
loop_
_entity.id
_entity.type
_entity.pdbx_description
1 polymer ?
#
loop_
_entity_poly.entity_id
_entity_poly.type
_entity_poly.pdbx_seq_one_letter_code
_entity_poly.pdbx_strand_id
1 'polypeptide(L)'
;MSLVYLPEETWSLRYGSDYFTVAIVKSVVKEDEFALYELEIQNGRRIWKVLRRFSEFDRLQANVRFIAGNRLPKLPPKTFCCRDLNPDFLARRKELLQDFLHQMLQIPGVANDDRVRKFLGLKLSTELYV
;
A
#
# COMPACT_ATOMS: atom_id res chain seq x y z
N MET A 1 -11.63 -13.89 -8.00
CA MET A 1 -10.83 -13.27 -9.07
C MET A 1 -9.46 -12.90 -8.52
N SER A 2 -8.39 -13.23 -9.24
CA SER A 2 -7.01 -12.86 -8.90
C SER A 2 -6.75 -11.43 -9.38
N LEU A 3 -6.30 -10.56 -8.49
CA LEU A 3 -5.95 -9.19 -8.85
C LEU A 3 -4.48 -9.13 -9.28
N VAL A 4 -4.22 -8.42 -10.36
CA VAL A 4 -2.88 -8.21 -10.92
C VAL A 4 -2.45 -6.79 -10.61
N TYR A 5 -1.34 -6.67 -9.88
CA TYR A 5 -0.72 -5.38 -9.61
C TYR A 5 0.08 -4.91 -10.83
N LEU A 6 -0.04 -3.63 -11.14
CA LEU A 6 0.76 -2.92 -12.14
C LEU A 6 1.31 -1.63 -11.53
N PRO A 7 2.57 -1.23 -11.83
CA PRO A 7 3.05 0.11 -11.53
C PRO A 7 2.16 1.17 -12.20
N GLU A 8 1.91 2.26 -11.52
CA GLU A 8 1.09 3.39 -11.97
C GLU A 8 1.53 3.95 -13.33
N GLU A 9 2.83 3.93 -13.62
CA GLU A 9 3.40 4.38 -14.90
C GLU A 9 2.93 3.55 -16.10
N THR A 10 2.55 2.29 -15.86
CA THR A 10 2.13 1.36 -16.91
C THR A 10 0.63 1.37 -17.14
N TRP A 11 -0.13 2.17 -16.39
CA TRP A 11 -1.59 2.14 -16.43
C TRP A 11 -2.15 2.52 -17.81
N SER A 12 -3.23 1.83 -18.18
CA SER A 12 -3.97 2.05 -19.42
C SER A 12 -5.46 1.88 -19.17
N LEU A 13 -6.28 2.72 -19.81
CA LEU A 13 -7.74 2.63 -19.75
C LEU A 13 -8.30 1.31 -20.32
N ARG A 14 -7.44 0.51 -20.99
CA ARG A 14 -7.79 -0.82 -21.50
C ARG A 14 -7.80 -1.88 -20.39
N TYR A 15 -7.15 -1.63 -19.26
CA TYR A 15 -7.13 -2.59 -18.16
C TYR A 15 -8.48 -2.62 -17.44
N GLY A 16 -9.02 -3.83 -17.29
CA GLY A 16 -10.28 -4.08 -16.60
C GLY A 16 -10.14 -4.06 -15.07
N SER A 17 -11.18 -4.54 -14.39
CA SER A 17 -11.24 -4.63 -12.91
C SER A 17 -10.28 -5.66 -12.30
N ASP A 18 -9.65 -6.49 -13.12
CA ASP A 18 -8.67 -7.48 -12.66
C ASP A 18 -7.31 -6.84 -12.36
N TYR A 19 -7.07 -5.61 -12.82
CA TYR A 19 -5.80 -4.90 -12.64
C TYR A 19 -5.96 -3.75 -11.67
N PHE A 20 -4.91 -3.48 -10.90
CA PHE A 20 -4.86 -2.29 -10.06
C PHE A 20 -3.45 -1.71 -9.94
N THR A 21 -3.39 -0.41 -9.65
CA THR A 21 -2.15 0.32 -9.34
C THR A 21 -2.27 0.95 -7.95
N VAL A 22 -1.13 1.31 -7.36
CA VAL A 22 -1.07 1.94 -6.04
C VAL A 22 0.02 3.00 -6.04
N ALA A 23 -0.33 4.26 -5.76
CA ALA A 23 0.62 5.37 -5.66
C ALA A 23 0.44 6.13 -4.34
N ILE A 24 1.53 6.36 -3.60
CA ILE A 24 1.52 7.21 -2.42
C ILE A 24 1.66 8.67 -2.87
N VAL A 25 0.53 9.39 -2.89
CA VAL A 25 0.45 10.75 -3.43
C VAL A 25 1.13 11.74 -2.49
N LYS A 26 0.79 11.72 -1.20
CA LYS A 26 1.30 12.67 -0.20
C LYS A 26 1.37 12.09 1.21
N SER A 27 2.13 12.75 2.07
CA SER A 27 2.10 12.57 3.53
C SER A 27 1.32 13.71 4.19
N VAL A 28 0.46 13.38 5.14
CA VAL A 28 -0.34 14.33 5.93
C VAL A 28 -0.01 14.14 7.39
N VAL A 29 0.40 15.19 8.08
CA VAL A 29 0.55 15.17 9.54
C VAL A 29 -0.80 15.50 10.15
N LYS A 30 -1.30 14.62 11.03
CA LYS A 30 -2.54 14.83 11.76
C LYS A 30 -2.24 15.31 13.18
N GLU A 31 -2.73 16.52 13.49
CA GLU A 31 -2.69 17.13 14.84
C GLU A 31 -1.28 17.12 15.48
N ASP A 32 -0.23 17.17 14.66
CA ASP A 32 1.18 17.03 15.07
C ASP A 32 1.50 15.76 15.90
N GLU A 33 0.60 14.78 15.90
CA GLU A 33 0.78 13.54 16.63
C GLU A 33 1.36 12.42 15.74
N PHE A 34 0.89 12.31 14.50
CA PHE A 34 1.30 11.23 13.60
C PHE A 34 1.17 11.58 12.12
N ALA A 35 2.02 10.95 11.31
CA ALA A 35 1.97 11.04 9.86
C ALA A 35 1.11 9.91 9.25
N LEU A 36 0.22 10.31 8.34
CA LEU A 36 -0.54 9.46 7.45
C LEU A 36 0.01 9.59 6.03
N TYR A 37 -0.04 8.51 5.28
CA TYR A 37 0.29 8.44 3.86
C TYR A 37 -1.00 8.23 3.09
N GLU A 38 -1.27 9.10 2.12
CA GLU A 38 -2.40 8.98 1.21
C GLU A 38 -2.00 8.11 0.03
N LEU A 39 -2.59 6.92 -0.04
CA LEU A 39 -2.44 5.98 -1.14
C LEU A 39 -3.62 6.19 -2.09
N GLU A 40 -3.35 6.41 -3.35
CA GLU A 40 -4.32 6.39 -4.43
C GLU A 40 -4.27 5.02 -5.11
N ILE A 41 -5.43 4.38 -5.20
CA ILE A 41 -5.59 3.08 -5.83
C ILE A 41 -6.49 3.26 -7.04
N GLN A 42 -6.03 2.78 -8.18
CA GLN A 42 -6.82 2.69 -9.40
C GLN A 42 -7.11 1.22 -9.70
N ASN A 43 -8.36 0.87 -9.94
CA ASN A 43 -8.79 -0.46 -10.37
C ASN A 43 -9.86 -0.31 -11.46
N GLY A 44 -9.51 -0.65 -12.69
CA GLY A 44 -10.31 -0.35 -13.88
C GLY A 44 -10.73 1.13 -13.94
N ARG A 45 -12.02 1.40 -13.88
CA ARG A 45 -12.59 2.77 -13.89
C ARG A 45 -12.73 3.39 -12.50
N ARG A 46 -12.43 2.65 -11.43
CA ARG A 46 -12.58 3.12 -10.05
C ARG A 46 -11.25 3.67 -9.56
N ILE A 47 -11.29 4.84 -8.94
CA ILE A 47 -10.16 5.46 -8.27
C ILE A 47 -10.64 5.86 -6.89
N TRP A 48 -9.87 5.52 -5.87
CA TRP A 48 -10.13 5.95 -4.49
C TRP A 48 -8.83 6.16 -3.75
N LYS A 49 -8.95 6.78 -2.58
CA LYS A 49 -7.83 7.10 -1.71
C LYS A 49 -8.01 6.45 -0.35
N VAL A 50 -6.93 5.92 0.21
CA VAL A 50 -6.89 5.41 1.58
C VAL A 50 -5.75 6.08 2.34
N LEU A 51 -5.99 6.38 3.62
CA LEU A 51 -4.99 6.94 4.51
C LEU A 51 -4.42 5.82 5.38
N ARG A 52 -3.09 5.66 5.38
CA ARG A 52 -2.40 4.64 6.17
C ARG A 52 -1.23 5.23 6.94
N ARG A 53 -1.07 4.85 8.20
CA ARG A 53 0.10 5.22 9.01
C ARG A 53 1.22 4.19 8.83
N PHE A 54 2.47 4.59 9.06
CA PHE A 54 3.64 3.70 8.94
C PHE A 54 3.50 2.36 9.68
N SER A 55 2.94 2.36 10.90
CA SER A 55 2.77 1.10 11.65
C SER A 55 1.71 0.15 11.07
N GLU A 56 0.82 0.62 10.18
CA GLU A 56 -0.03 -0.29 9.41
C GLU A 56 0.76 -1.01 8.31
N PHE A 57 1.75 -0.36 7.69
CA PHE A 57 2.68 -1.02 6.75
C PHE A 57 3.53 -2.08 7.46
N ASP A 58 3.99 -1.79 8.68
CA ASP A 58 4.72 -2.75 9.52
C ASP A 58 3.88 -4.01 9.82
N ARG A 59 2.61 -3.83 10.20
CA ARG A 59 1.67 -4.94 10.39
C ARG A 59 1.42 -5.69 9.08
N LEU A 60 1.30 -4.96 7.96
CA LEU A 60 1.10 -5.56 6.64
C LEU A 60 2.27 -6.46 6.26
N GLN A 61 3.51 -5.97 6.41
CA GLN A 61 4.72 -6.75 6.16
C GLN A 61 4.74 -8.03 7.01
N ALA A 62 4.42 -7.94 8.31
CA ALA A 62 4.35 -9.10 9.19
C ALA A 62 3.29 -10.12 8.72
N ASN A 63 2.15 -9.65 8.22
CA ASN A 63 1.08 -10.50 7.71
C ASN A 63 1.48 -11.26 6.44
N VAL A 64 2.11 -10.57 5.49
CA VAL A 64 2.49 -11.18 4.20
C VAL A 64 3.79 -11.99 4.28
N ARG A 65 4.52 -11.93 5.40
CA ARG A 65 5.77 -12.67 5.60
C ARG A 65 5.60 -14.18 5.39
N PHE A 66 4.45 -14.75 5.75
CA PHE A 66 4.17 -16.17 5.53
C PHE A 66 3.99 -16.54 4.04
N ILE A 67 3.61 -15.57 3.20
CA ILE A 67 3.40 -15.74 1.75
C ILE A 67 4.69 -15.45 1.00
N ALA A 68 5.34 -14.33 1.31
CA ALA A 68 6.52 -13.83 0.61
C ALA A 68 7.83 -14.51 1.05
N GLY A 69 7.88 -15.05 2.27
CA GLY A 69 9.09 -15.64 2.86
C GLY A 69 10.29 -14.72 2.73
N ASN A 70 11.38 -15.24 2.15
CA ASN A 70 12.64 -14.51 1.97
C ASN A 70 12.60 -13.44 0.86
N ARG A 71 11.52 -13.36 0.07
CA ARG A 71 11.36 -12.36 -1.00
C ARG A 71 10.77 -11.04 -0.50
N LEU A 72 10.43 -10.97 0.79
CA LEU A 72 9.77 -9.81 1.36
C LEU A 72 10.71 -8.60 1.37
N PRO A 73 10.30 -7.46 0.78
CA PRO A 73 11.12 -6.25 0.78
C PRO A 73 11.31 -5.71 2.20
N LYS A 74 12.43 -5.01 2.41
CA LYS A 74 12.73 -4.38 3.70
C LYS A 74 11.87 -3.13 3.88
N LEU A 75 11.27 -2.98 5.06
CA LEU A 75 10.61 -1.73 5.44
C LEU A 75 11.67 -0.68 5.83
N PRO A 76 11.35 0.62 5.70
CA PRO A 76 12.16 1.68 6.26
C PRO A 76 12.40 1.46 7.75
N PRO A 77 13.56 1.89 8.29
CA PRO A 77 13.84 1.76 9.72
C PRO A 77 12.77 2.47 10.56
N LYS A 78 12.32 1.79 11.61
CA LYS A 78 11.39 2.35 12.60
C LYS A 78 12.08 3.47 13.36
N THR A 79 11.39 4.59 13.56
CA THR A 79 11.86 5.63 14.48
C THR A 79 11.38 5.26 15.90
N PHE A 80 12.26 4.67 16.71
CA PHE A 80 11.91 4.20 18.07
C PHE A 80 11.94 5.30 19.15
N CYS A 81 12.71 6.37 18.96
CA CYS A 81 12.91 7.41 20.00
C CYS A 81 12.30 8.78 19.69
N CYS A 82 12.03 9.13 18.43
CA CYS A 82 11.42 10.41 18.08
C CYS A 82 10.50 10.23 16.87
N ARG A 83 9.23 10.64 16.99
CA ARG A 83 8.36 10.81 15.82
C ARG A 83 8.87 12.01 15.04
N ASP A 84 9.80 11.74 14.14
CA ASP A 84 10.25 12.75 13.19
C ASP A 84 9.11 13.02 12.21
N LEU A 85 8.52 14.21 12.35
CA LEU A 85 7.46 14.75 11.50
C LEU A 85 8.01 15.79 10.52
N ASN A 86 9.33 15.90 10.40
CA ASN A 86 9.96 16.78 9.44
C ASN A 86 9.47 16.41 8.01
N PRO A 87 8.97 17.39 7.23
CA PRO A 87 8.55 17.18 5.86
C PRO A 87 9.57 16.41 5.00
N ASP A 88 10.86 16.68 5.12
CA ASP A 88 11.91 16.02 4.33
C ASP A 88 12.03 14.54 4.70
N PHE A 89 11.92 14.24 5.99
CA PHE A 89 11.93 12.88 6.50
C PHE A 89 10.68 12.10 6.04
N LEU A 90 9.51 12.73 6.09
CA LEU A 90 8.27 12.14 5.61
C LEU A 90 8.28 11.92 4.09
N ALA A 91 8.84 12.86 3.31
CA ALA A 91 9.01 12.73 1.87
C ALA A 91 9.92 11.54 1.51
N ARG A 92 11.11 11.46 2.13
CA ARG A 92 12.03 10.33 1.93
C ARG A 92 11.40 9.01 2.35
N ARG A 93 10.68 8.99 3.47
CA ARG A 93 9.96 7.79 3.92
C ARG A 93 8.82 7.42 2.97
N LYS A 94 8.15 8.39 2.35
CA LYS A 94 7.12 8.18 1.32
C LYS A 94 7.68 7.35 0.16
N GLU A 95 8.83 7.75 -0.37
CA GLU A 95 9.52 7.07 -1.48
C GLU A 95 9.87 5.63 -1.11
N LEU A 96 10.49 5.43 0.06
CA LEU A 96 10.83 4.08 0.53
C LEU A 96 9.60 3.18 0.75
N LEU A 97 8.46 3.76 1.17
CA LEU A 97 7.20 3.02 1.29
C LEU A 97 6.59 2.70 -0.08
N GLN A 98 6.75 3.58 -1.07
CA GLN A 98 6.33 3.33 -2.45
C GLN A 98 7.09 2.14 -3.03
N ASP A 99 8.42 2.15 -2.92
CA ASP A 99 9.28 1.06 -3.37
C ASP A 99 8.96 -0.25 -2.67
N PHE A 100 8.70 -0.20 -1.36
CA PHE A 100 8.26 -1.35 -0.58
C PHE A 100 6.94 -1.93 -1.13
N LEU A 101 5.93 -1.10 -1.41
CA LEU A 101 4.66 -1.55 -1.98
C LEU A 101 4.85 -2.16 -3.37
N HIS A 102 5.64 -1.53 -4.23
CA HIS A 102 5.96 -2.03 -5.58
C HIS A 102 6.55 -3.44 -5.53
N GLN A 103 7.61 -3.61 -4.74
CA GLN A 103 8.30 -4.90 -4.60
C GLN A 103 7.39 -5.95 -3.95
N MET A 104 6.61 -5.57 -2.95
CA MET A 104 5.73 -6.49 -2.23
C MET A 104 4.57 -6.97 -3.10
N LEU A 105 3.93 -6.09 -3.87
CA LEU A 105 2.76 -6.41 -4.69
C LEU A 105 3.11 -7.20 -5.96
N GLN A 106 4.38 -7.15 -6.40
CA GLN A 106 4.90 -8.01 -7.46
C GLN A 106 5.06 -9.48 -7.04
N ILE A 107 5.03 -9.79 -5.74
CA ILE A 107 5.18 -11.17 -5.26
C ILE A 107 3.87 -11.94 -5.52
N PRO A 108 3.93 -13.07 -6.25
CA PRO A 108 2.76 -13.89 -6.52
C PRO A 108 2.04 -14.31 -5.24
N GLY A 109 0.72 -14.15 -5.23
CA GLY A 109 -0.13 -14.51 -4.09
C GLY A 109 -0.32 -13.40 -3.05
N VAL A 110 0.56 -12.40 -2.98
CA VAL A 110 0.44 -11.32 -1.98
C VAL A 110 -0.80 -10.44 -2.23
N ALA A 111 -1.05 -10.03 -3.47
CA ALA A 111 -2.24 -9.26 -3.82
C ALA A 111 -3.58 -10.02 -3.65
N ASN A 112 -3.51 -11.34 -3.46
CA ASN A 112 -4.69 -12.17 -3.19
C ASN A 112 -5.00 -12.29 -1.69
N ASP A 113 -4.08 -11.89 -0.81
CA ASP A 113 -4.31 -11.91 0.62
C ASP A 113 -5.35 -10.86 1.04
N ASP A 114 -6.32 -11.28 1.85
CA ASP A 114 -7.42 -10.41 2.28
C ASP A 114 -6.95 -9.22 3.12
N ARG A 115 -5.85 -9.36 3.88
CA ARG A 115 -5.30 -8.27 4.69
C ARG A 115 -4.65 -7.23 3.80
N VAL A 116 -4.02 -7.65 2.70
CA VAL A 116 -3.49 -6.75 1.65
C VAL A 116 -4.63 -6.02 0.94
N ARG A 117 -5.67 -6.74 0.54
CA ARG A 117 -6.85 -6.14 -0.11
C ARG A 117 -7.54 -5.12 0.79
N LYS A 118 -7.77 -5.48 2.06
CA LYS A 118 -8.32 -4.57 3.08
C LYS A 118 -7.44 -3.35 3.31
N PHE A 119 -6.12 -3.53 3.35
CA PHE A 119 -5.17 -2.42 3.49
C PHE A 119 -5.32 -1.41 2.34
N LEU A 120 -5.42 -1.91 1.10
CA LEU A 120 -5.58 -1.10 -0.12
C LEU A 120 -7.02 -0.61 -0.36
N GLY A 121 -8.01 -1.09 0.40
CA GLY A 121 -9.42 -0.80 0.15
C GLY A 121 -9.97 -1.48 -1.10
N LEU A 122 -9.30 -2.51 -1.61
CA LEU A 122 -9.82 -3.36 -2.68
C LEU A 122 -10.97 -4.17 -2.08
N LYS A 123 -12.20 -3.99 -2.62
CA LYS A 123 -13.40 -4.67 -2.11
C LYS A 123 -13.13 -6.17 -1.94
N LEU A 124 -13.43 -6.71 -0.77
CA LEU A 124 -13.54 -8.14 -0.57
C LEU A 124 -14.68 -8.62 -1.48
N SER A 125 -14.47 -9.69 -2.25
CA SER A 125 -15.51 -10.23 -3.15
C SER A 125 -16.78 -10.71 -2.42
N THR A 126 -16.80 -10.63 -1.09
CA THR A 126 -17.84 -11.21 -0.22
C THR A 126 -18.88 -10.20 0.28
N GLU A 127 -18.73 -8.90 0.01
CA GLU A 127 -19.76 -7.90 0.37
C GLU A 127 -20.83 -7.74 -0.73
N LEU A 128 -21.41 -8.86 -1.18
CA LEU A 128 -22.62 -8.91 -2.02
C LEU A 128 -23.84 -9.53 -1.32
N TYR A 129 -23.82 -9.62 0.02
CA TYR A 129 -24.98 -10.01 0.79
C TYR A 129 -25.16 -9.08 2.00
N VAL A 130 -25.82 -7.94 1.79
CA VAL A 130 -26.93 -7.45 2.62
C VAL A 130 -27.85 -6.64 1.72
#